data_AF-A0A2E7L1B1-F1
#
_entry.id   AF-A0A2E7L1B1-F1
#
_cell.length_a   1.000
_cell.length_b   1.000
_cell.length_c   1.000
_cell.angle_alpha   90.00
_cell.angle_beta   90.00
_cell.angle_gamma   90.00
#
_symmetry.space_group_name_H-M   'P 1'
#
loop_
_entity.id
_entity.type
_entity.pdbx_description
1 polymer ?
#
loop_
_entity_poly.entity_id
_entity_poly.type
_entity_poly.pdbx_seq_one_letter_code
_entity_poly.pdbx_strand_id
1 'polypeptide(L)'
;MPRSTVILLTALMGLCRCPAGSRAEPLKVYILAGQSNMQGHAHIRTFDHIGMDPRTAPLLRAMRDENGRPRVCDNVWISSLGSAAEVRQGKLTAGYGAAGRGLKIGPELTFGIYMQKRVDQPILIIKTAWGGKSLHTDFRPPSAGPYQFNAQQLKRFQERGQDLAQVKEQRARQTGHYYRLMIEHIRAVLKAIEQVYPGYDGAQGYELAGMVWFQGWNDMVDRGTYPNRGRPGGYAQYTEVLAHFIRDVRKDLAASSMPFVIGVMGVGGPIEQYGPAEQRYRGIHGGFRQAMAAPASMPEFKGNVTAVLTENYWDPELKELAAKWEEIRAQSRKLNRDKNLTKAQRKVALDQFTAETMTPRELEIYRAGTSNAAYHYLGSAKMMAQIGKAFAEALVATTKTVNQ
;
A
#
# COMPACT_ATOMS: atom_id res chain seq x y z
N MET A 1 32.72 70.05 -56.83
CA MET A 1 32.88 68.67 -56.32
C MET A 1 32.15 68.55 -54.98
N PRO A 2 30.95 67.95 -54.91
CA PRO A 2 30.26 67.72 -53.64
C PRO A 2 30.72 66.38 -53.02
N ARG A 3 30.93 66.38 -51.71
CA ARG A 3 31.24 65.19 -50.92
C ARG A 3 29.94 64.42 -50.64
N SER A 4 29.86 63.21 -51.17
CA SER A 4 28.74 62.28 -50.94
C SER A 4 28.85 61.62 -49.56
N THR A 5 27.84 61.83 -48.72
CA THR A 5 27.66 61.11 -47.46
C THR A 5 26.92 59.80 -47.76
N VAL A 6 27.58 58.66 -47.54
CA VAL A 6 26.98 57.33 -47.64
C VAL A 6 26.27 57.01 -46.33
N ILE A 7 24.94 56.91 -46.36
CA ILE A 7 24.12 56.42 -45.26
C ILE A 7 23.95 54.90 -45.45
N LEU A 8 24.53 54.12 -44.55
CA LEU A 8 24.39 52.67 -44.51
C LEU A 8 23.05 52.32 -43.83
N LEU A 9 22.06 51.88 -44.62
CA LEU A 9 20.82 51.30 -44.08
C LEU A 9 21.08 49.86 -43.65
N THR A 10 21.16 49.61 -42.35
CA THR A 10 21.09 48.27 -41.76
C THR A 10 19.63 47.83 -41.68
N ALA A 11 19.25 46.88 -42.54
CA ALA A 11 17.95 46.22 -42.48
C ALA A 11 17.88 45.28 -41.27
N LEU A 12 17.11 45.65 -40.24
CA LEU A 12 16.74 44.76 -39.13
C LEU A 12 15.71 43.75 -39.63
N MET A 13 16.14 42.52 -39.93
CA MET A 13 15.23 41.37 -40.00
C MET A 13 14.74 41.05 -38.60
N GLY A 14 13.51 41.47 -38.29
CA GLY A 14 12.80 41.04 -37.09
C GLY A 14 12.46 39.55 -37.20
N LEU A 15 13.23 38.69 -36.51
CA LEU A 15 12.80 37.32 -36.26
C LEU A 15 11.59 37.36 -35.33
N CYS A 16 10.40 37.16 -35.90
CA CYS A 16 9.22 36.72 -35.15
C CYS A 16 9.54 35.38 -34.46
N ARG A 17 9.95 35.46 -33.20
CA ARG A 17 9.98 34.31 -32.29
C ARG A 17 8.53 33.92 -32.01
N CYS A 18 8.00 32.97 -32.77
CA CYS A 18 6.84 32.22 -32.32
C CYS A 18 7.16 31.65 -30.93
N PRO A 19 6.30 31.82 -29.92
CA PRO A 19 6.48 31.09 -28.68
C PRO A 19 6.43 29.61 -29.03
N ALA A 20 7.55 28.91 -28.82
CA ALA A 20 7.52 27.46 -28.80
C ALA A 20 6.50 27.10 -27.72
N GLY A 21 5.33 26.60 -28.13
CA GLY A 21 4.31 26.16 -27.20
C GLY A 21 4.97 25.22 -26.21
N SER A 22 4.93 25.55 -24.91
CA SER A 22 5.45 24.67 -23.87
C SER A 22 4.72 23.35 -24.05
N ARG A 23 5.41 22.32 -24.55
CA ARG A 23 4.85 20.99 -24.64
C ARG A 23 4.42 20.61 -23.23
N ALA A 24 3.12 20.37 -23.04
CA ALA A 24 2.58 19.97 -21.75
C ALA A 24 3.42 18.80 -21.21
N GLU A 25 3.86 18.92 -19.96
CA GLU A 25 4.68 17.87 -19.34
C GLU A 25 3.90 16.56 -19.26
N PRO A 26 4.57 15.40 -19.36
CA PRO A 26 3.89 14.11 -19.41
C PRO A 26 3.11 13.85 -18.11
N LEU A 27 1.96 13.19 -18.26
CA LEU A 27 1.17 12.68 -17.13
C LEU A 27 2.03 11.73 -16.30
N LYS A 28 2.12 11.94 -14.99
CA LYS A 28 2.83 11.04 -14.07
C LYS A 28 1.92 9.91 -13.65
N VAL A 29 2.30 8.68 -14.00
CA VAL A 29 1.55 7.46 -13.65
C VAL A 29 2.26 6.73 -12.53
N TYR A 30 1.56 6.49 -11.42
CA TYR A 30 2.05 5.72 -10.29
C TYR A 30 1.26 4.43 -10.11
N ILE A 31 1.97 3.33 -9.90
CA ILE A 31 1.35 2.02 -9.67
C ILE A 31 1.34 1.73 -8.17
N LEU A 32 0.18 1.41 -7.62
CA LEU A 32 0.02 0.96 -6.24
C LEU A 32 -0.46 -0.49 -6.25
N ALA A 33 0.40 -1.44 -5.88
CA ALA A 33 0.07 -2.86 -5.93
C ALA A 33 0.29 -3.58 -4.59
N GLY A 34 -0.48 -4.62 -4.34
CA GLY A 34 -0.27 -5.46 -3.15
C GLY A 34 -1.50 -6.25 -2.72
N GLN A 35 -1.60 -6.50 -1.41
CA GLN A 35 -2.73 -7.22 -0.82
C GLN A 35 -3.69 -6.30 -0.05
N SER A 36 -4.40 -6.83 0.95
CA SER A 36 -5.41 -6.11 1.75
C SER A 36 -4.92 -4.82 2.41
N ASN A 37 -3.65 -4.70 2.79
CA ASN A 37 -3.10 -3.45 3.32
C ASN A 37 -2.94 -2.37 2.23
N MET A 38 -2.69 -2.76 0.97
CA MET A 38 -2.79 -1.86 -0.18
C MET A 38 -4.24 -1.60 -0.59
N GLN A 39 -5.14 -2.60 -0.48
CA GLN A 39 -6.57 -2.38 -0.72
C GLN A 39 -7.07 -1.27 0.21
N GLY A 40 -6.77 -1.37 1.50
CA GLY A 40 -7.09 -0.36 2.49
C GLY A 40 -8.35 -0.65 3.28
N HIS A 41 -8.18 -0.95 4.56
CA HIS A 41 -9.28 -1.25 5.48
C HIS A 41 -9.53 -0.16 6.52
N ALA A 42 -8.89 1.01 6.38
CA ALA A 42 -9.13 2.13 7.29
C ALA A 42 -10.44 2.83 6.93
N HIS A 43 -11.46 2.67 7.76
CA HIS A 43 -12.76 3.33 7.57
C HIS A 43 -12.66 4.83 7.87
N ILE A 44 -13.35 5.69 7.11
CA ILE A 44 -13.25 7.15 7.28
C ILE A 44 -13.66 7.65 8.68
N ARG A 45 -14.49 6.87 9.40
CA ARG A 45 -14.86 7.13 10.80
C ARG A 45 -13.64 7.17 11.73
N THR A 46 -12.49 6.64 11.31
CA THR A 46 -11.26 6.69 12.11
C THR A 46 -10.37 7.90 11.83
N PHE A 47 -10.86 8.87 11.04
CA PHE A 47 -10.13 10.10 10.74
C PHE A 47 -9.96 10.99 11.98
N ASP A 48 -10.94 11.04 12.89
CA ASP A 48 -10.85 11.92 14.06
C ASP A 48 -9.68 11.55 14.98
N HIS A 49 -9.33 10.27 15.08
CA HIS A 49 -8.15 9.81 15.83
C HIS A 49 -6.83 10.40 15.30
N ILE A 50 -6.77 10.76 14.00
CA ILE A 50 -5.60 11.45 13.44
C ILE A 50 -5.41 12.83 14.11
N GLY A 51 -6.51 13.51 14.44
CA GLY A 51 -6.50 14.83 15.06
C GLY A 51 -6.28 14.81 16.57
N MET A 52 -6.44 13.64 17.22
CA MET A 52 -6.20 13.50 18.67
C MET A 52 -4.72 13.57 19.04
N ASP A 53 -3.81 13.41 18.08
CA ASP A 53 -2.35 13.58 18.26
C ASP A 53 -1.89 14.85 17.51
N PRO A 54 -1.32 15.85 18.22
CA PRO A 54 -0.84 17.09 17.60
C PRO A 54 0.14 16.89 16.45
N ARG A 55 0.94 15.79 16.47
CA ARG A 55 1.92 15.48 15.42
C ARG A 55 1.25 15.05 14.12
N THR A 56 0.08 14.40 14.22
CA THR A 56 -0.69 13.96 13.04
C THR A 56 -1.86 14.89 12.71
N ALA A 57 -2.20 15.89 13.55
CA ALA A 57 -3.23 16.87 13.23
C ALA A 57 -3.05 17.59 11.86
N PRO A 58 -1.82 17.95 11.40
CA PRO A 58 -1.65 18.49 10.04
C PRO A 58 -2.06 17.51 8.92
N LEU A 59 -1.90 16.20 9.15
CA LEU A 59 -2.30 15.15 8.23
C LEU A 59 -3.83 15.12 8.08
N LEU A 60 -4.56 15.22 9.20
CA LEU A 60 -6.02 15.30 9.17
C LEU A 60 -6.52 16.52 8.39
N ARG A 61 -5.90 17.69 8.62
CA ARG A 61 -6.22 18.93 7.87
C ARG A 61 -6.03 18.76 6.37
N ALA A 62 -4.97 18.04 5.96
CA ALA A 62 -4.76 17.73 4.56
C ALA A 62 -5.78 16.74 3.98
N MET A 63 -6.37 15.87 4.81
CA MET A 63 -7.32 14.83 4.38
C MET A 63 -8.79 15.30 4.36
N ARG A 64 -9.09 16.47 4.90
CA ARG A 64 -10.45 17.04 4.93
C ARG A 64 -10.57 18.29 4.05
N ASP A 65 -11.76 18.50 3.52
CA ASP A 65 -12.18 19.78 2.94
C ASP A 65 -12.64 20.74 4.06
N GLU A 66 -13.07 21.94 3.66
CA GLU A 66 -13.58 22.99 4.57
C GLU A 66 -14.84 22.55 5.34
N ASN A 67 -15.56 21.56 4.84
CA ASN A 67 -16.77 21.00 5.45
C ASN A 67 -16.48 19.73 6.28
N GLY A 68 -15.21 19.37 6.47
CA GLY A 68 -14.80 18.17 7.19
C GLY A 68 -15.00 16.85 6.43
N ARG A 69 -15.41 16.90 5.16
CA ARG A 69 -15.57 15.72 4.29
C ARG A 69 -14.20 15.25 3.78
N PRO A 70 -14.04 13.97 3.39
CA PRO A 70 -12.81 13.52 2.77
C PRO A 70 -12.44 14.36 1.56
N ARG A 71 -11.19 14.81 1.50
CA ARG A 71 -10.67 15.62 0.40
C ARG A 71 -10.82 14.90 -0.93
N VAL A 72 -11.21 15.64 -1.95
CA VAL A 72 -11.05 15.26 -3.36
C VAL A 72 -9.79 15.93 -3.86
N CYS A 73 -8.87 15.15 -4.42
CA CYS A 73 -7.64 15.68 -5.02
C CYS A 73 -7.94 16.47 -6.29
N ASP A 74 -7.19 17.54 -6.51
CA ASP A 74 -7.45 18.46 -7.63
C ASP A 74 -7.05 17.82 -8.97
N ASN A 75 -5.80 17.33 -9.03
CA ASN A 75 -5.11 16.84 -10.23
C ASN A 75 -4.68 15.36 -10.14
N VAL A 76 -5.35 14.58 -9.28
CA VAL A 76 -5.04 13.15 -9.11
C VAL A 76 -6.25 12.32 -9.46
N TRP A 77 -6.10 11.45 -10.45
CA TRP A 77 -7.11 10.46 -10.83
C TRP A 77 -6.63 9.06 -10.47
N ILE A 78 -7.55 8.12 -10.33
CA ILE A 78 -7.23 6.74 -9.97
C ILE A 78 -8.10 5.76 -10.76
N SER A 79 -7.49 4.65 -11.19
CA SER A 79 -8.17 3.40 -11.54
C SER A 79 -7.80 2.34 -10.53
N SER A 80 -8.80 1.71 -9.89
CA SER A 80 -8.59 0.71 -8.86
C SER A 80 -9.29 -0.60 -9.20
N LEU A 81 -8.49 -1.65 -9.38
CA LEU A 81 -8.93 -3.04 -9.52
C LEU A 81 -8.69 -3.82 -8.22
N GLY A 82 -9.63 -4.71 -7.88
CA GLY A 82 -9.51 -5.67 -6.79
C GLY A 82 -9.93 -5.17 -5.41
N SER A 83 -10.09 -3.87 -5.20
CA SER A 83 -10.62 -3.31 -3.94
C SER A 83 -12.16 -3.40 -3.84
N ALA A 84 -12.84 -3.63 -4.96
CA ALA A 84 -14.27 -3.92 -5.07
C ALA A 84 -14.48 -5.04 -6.12
N ALA A 85 -15.73 -5.48 -6.30
CA ALA A 85 -16.08 -6.45 -7.35
C ALA A 85 -15.76 -5.89 -8.74
N GLU A 86 -16.19 -4.65 -9.00
CA GLU A 86 -15.90 -3.92 -10.23
C GLU A 86 -14.71 -2.97 -10.08
N VAL A 87 -14.13 -2.59 -11.22
CA VAL A 87 -13.13 -1.50 -11.29
C VAL A 87 -13.78 -0.19 -10.82
N ARG A 88 -13.07 0.56 -9.98
CA ARG A 88 -13.49 1.91 -9.57
C ARG A 88 -12.54 2.95 -10.14
N GLN A 89 -13.10 3.99 -10.77
CA GLN A 89 -12.34 5.06 -11.41
C GLN A 89 -12.86 6.44 -10.98
N GLY A 90 -12.03 7.48 -11.14
CA GLY A 90 -12.43 8.87 -10.87
C GLY A 90 -11.33 9.70 -10.20
N LYS A 91 -11.68 10.93 -9.80
CA LYS A 91 -10.80 11.77 -8.99
C LYS A 91 -10.52 11.09 -7.65
N LEU A 92 -9.27 11.12 -7.22
CA LEU A 92 -8.86 10.50 -5.99
C LEU A 92 -9.56 11.17 -4.79
N THR A 93 -10.25 10.36 -4.00
CA THR A 93 -10.85 10.72 -2.71
C THR A 93 -11.00 9.45 -1.85
N ALA A 94 -11.65 9.52 -0.68
CA ALA A 94 -11.97 8.32 0.07
C ALA A 94 -13.00 7.44 -0.66
N GLY A 95 -12.88 6.12 -0.56
CA GLY A 95 -13.80 5.18 -1.23
C GLY A 95 -13.13 4.23 -2.23
N TYR A 96 -11.85 4.44 -2.52
CA TYR A 96 -11.02 3.47 -3.25
C TYR A 96 -10.45 2.37 -2.35
N GLY A 97 -10.70 2.42 -1.03
CA GLY A 97 -10.39 1.35 -0.09
C GLY A 97 -11.19 0.06 -0.35
N ALA A 98 -10.90 -0.99 0.43
CA ALA A 98 -11.64 -2.26 0.39
C ALA A 98 -13.15 -2.04 0.57
N ALA A 99 -13.96 -2.58 -0.34
CA ALA A 99 -15.40 -2.49 -0.36
C ALA A 99 -16.08 -3.13 0.88
N GLY A 100 -17.40 -2.99 0.98
CA GLY A 100 -18.21 -3.49 2.09
C GLY A 100 -18.74 -2.36 2.96
N ARG A 101 -18.73 -2.54 4.29
CA ARG A 101 -19.38 -1.62 5.24
C ARG A 101 -18.69 -0.25 5.29
N GLY A 102 -19.18 0.69 4.48
CA GLY A 102 -18.80 2.11 4.46
C GLY A 102 -17.51 2.45 3.71
N LEU A 103 -17.25 3.75 3.60
CA LEU A 103 -16.11 4.32 2.88
C LEU A 103 -14.80 4.01 3.63
N LYS A 104 -13.82 3.50 2.88
CA LYS A 104 -12.49 3.18 3.39
C LYS A 104 -11.41 3.77 2.51
N ILE A 105 -10.22 3.83 3.06
CA ILE A 105 -8.99 4.22 2.39
C ILE A 105 -7.92 3.17 2.60
N GLY A 106 -7.06 3.01 1.59
CA GLY A 106 -5.73 2.47 1.75
C GLY A 106 -4.70 3.60 1.80
N PRO A 107 -3.44 3.32 1.44
CA PRO A 107 -2.43 4.36 1.38
C PRO A 107 -2.67 5.33 0.21
N GLU A 108 -3.56 5.01 -0.74
CA GLU A 108 -3.73 5.79 -1.97
C GLU A 108 -4.15 7.24 -1.73
N LEU A 109 -5.03 7.50 -0.75
CA LEU A 109 -5.57 8.84 -0.55
C LEU A 109 -4.46 9.81 -0.14
N THR A 110 -3.71 9.46 0.91
CA THR A 110 -2.63 10.32 1.38
C THR A 110 -1.41 10.24 0.49
N PHE A 111 -1.18 9.13 -0.21
CA PHE A 111 -0.19 9.10 -1.29
C PHE A 111 -0.50 10.21 -2.31
N GLY A 112 -1.70 10.25 -2.89
CA GLY A 112 -2.05 11.25 -3.89
C GLY A 112 -2.06 12.69 -3.35
N ILE A 113 -2.61 12.92 -2.16
CA ILE A 113 -2.58 14.26 -1.50
C ILE A 113 -1.16 14.80 -1.36
N TYR A 114 -0.19 13.94 -1.04
CA TYR A 114 1.20 14.36 -0.82
C TYR A 114 2.07 14.29 -2.08
N MET A 115 1.67 13.53 -3.10
CA MET A 115 2.28 13.58 -4.42
C MET A 115 1.92 14.87 -5.16
N GLN A 116 0.64 15.27 -5.19
CA GLN A 116 0.23 16.53 -5.85
C GLN A 116 0.84 17.81 -5.23
N LYS A 117 1.44 17.71 -4.03
CA LYS A 117 2.17 18.81 -3.37
C LYS A 117 3.64 18.88 -3.77
N ARG A 118 4.15 17.87 -4.48
CA ARG A 118 5.58 17.66 -4.77
C ARG A 118 5.86 17.45 -6.25
N VAL A 119 4.82 17.23 -7.02
CA VAL A 119 4.83 16.94 -8.44
C VAL A 119 3.84 17.92 -9.05
N ASP A 120 4.34 18.80 -9.91
CA ASP A 120 3.53 19.84 -10.56
C ASP A 120 2.69 19.29 -11.71
N GLN A 121 3.12 18.15 -12.27
CA GLN A 121 2.42 17.45 -13.35
C GLN A 121 1.12 16.80 -12.87
N PRO A 122 0.13 16.63 -13.77
CA PRO A 122 -1.06 15.83 -13.49
C PRO A 122 -0.68 14.38 -13.13
N ILE A 123 -1.50 13.74 -12.30
CA ILE A 123 -1.21 12.40 -11.76
C ILE A 123 -2.33 11.42 -12.06
N LEU A 124 -1.95 10.21 -12.49
CA LEU A 124 -2.80 9.03 -12.53
C LEU A 124 -2.24 7.94 -11.61
N ILE A 125 -3.08 7.41 -10.74
CA ILE A 125 -2.79 6.23 -9.93
C ILE A 125 -3.45 5.01 -10.56
N ILE A 126 -2.69 3.94 -10.78
CA ILE A 126 -3.23 2.63 -11.14
C ILE A 126 -3.05 1.72 -9.93
N LYS A 127 -4.16 1.38 -9.26
CA LYS A 127 -4.16 0.53 -8.06
C LYS A 127 -4.65 -0.87 -8.37
N THR A 128 -3.84 -1.87 -8.06
CA THR A 128 -4.16 -3.30 -8.24
C THR A 128 -3.90 -4.05 -6.93
N ALA A 129 -4.95 -4.29 -6.15
CA ALA A 129 -4.79 -4.86 -4.82
C ALA A 129 -5.89 -5.86 -4.46
N TRP A 130 -5.50 -7.01 -3.91
CA TRP A 130 -6.42 -8.10 -3.57
C TRP A 130 -6.09 -8.70 -2.21
N GLY A 131 -7.10 -8.80 -1.35
CA GLY A 131 -6.96 -9.44 -0.04
C GLY A 131 -6.56 -10.92 -0.17
N GLY A 132 -5.72 -11.38 0.76
CA GLY A 132 -5.36 -12.79 0.85
C GLY A 132 -4.45 -13.32 -0.26
N LYS A 133 -3.65 -12.45 -0.90
CA LYS A 133 -2.72 -12.83 -1.96
C LYS A 133 -1.26 -12.80 -1.54
N SER A 134 -0.50 -13.78 -1.99
CA SER A 134 0.92 -13.95 -1.68
C SER A 134 1.83 -13.62 -2.85
N LEU A 135 3.08 -13.28 -2.55
CA LEU A 135 4.14 -13.17 -3.54
C LEU A 135 4.61 -14.56 -3.99
N HIS A 136 4.67 -15.53 -3.06
CA HIS A 136 5.15 -16.87 -3.39
C HIS A 136 4.31 -17.58 -4.46
N THR A 137 3.00 -17.30 -4.57
CA THR A 137 2.11 -17.93 -5.55
C THR A 137 1.35 -16.92 -6.40
N ASP A 138 0.49 -16.08 -5.81
CA ASP A 138 -0.48 -15.29 -6.59
C ASP A 138 0.19 -14.25 -7.49
N PHE A 139 1.15 -13.51 -6.93
CA PHE A 139 1.94 -12.50 -7.62
C PHE A 139 3.30 -13.02 -8.07
N ARG A 140 3.52 -14.33 -8.08
CA ARG A 140 4.81 -14.90 -8.47
C ARG A 140 5.14 -14.48 -9.91
N PRO A 141 6.25 -13.76 -10.12
CA PRO A 141 6.65 -13.26 -11.43
C PRO A 141 7.18 -14.41 -12.30
N PRO A 142 7.02 -14.34 -13.64
CA PRO A 142 7.47 -15.38 -14.56
C PRO A 142 8.93 -15.82 -14.39
N SER A 143 9.86 -14.89 -14.20
CA SER A 143 11.29 -15.19 -14.09
C SER A 143 11.69 -15.86 -12.78
N ALA A 144 10.81 -15.88 -11.77
CA ALA A 144 11.00 -16.72 -10.58
C ALA A 144 10.64 -18.20 -10.84
N GLY A 145 10.15 -18.55 -12.02
CA GLY A 145 9.72 -19.90 -12.36
C GLY A 145 8.43 -20.35 -11.64
N PRO A 146 8.01 -21.61 -11.80
CA PRO A 146 6.81 -22.12 -11.12
C PRO A 146 7.00 -22.23 -9.60
N TYR A 147 5.90 -22.30 -8.85
CA TYR A 147 5.95 -22.60 -7.42
C TYR A 147 6.45 -24.03 -7.19
N GLN A 148 7.44 -24.18 -6.30
CA GLN A 148 8.01 -25.47 -5.93
C GLN A 148 7.56 -25.88 -4.53
N PHE A 149 6.93 -27.05 -4.42
CA PHE A 149 6.60 -27.64 -3.12
C PHE A 149 7.83 -28.25 -2.48
N ASN A 150 8.00 -28.07 -1.17
CA ASN A 150 9.01 -28.80 -0.42
C ASN A 150 8.52 -30.20 0.00
N ALA A 151 9.48 -31.07 0.37
CA ALA A 151 9.21 -32.44 0.78
C ALA A 151 8.19 -32.55 1.93
N GLN A 152 8.20 -31.61 2.88
CA GLN A 152 7.27 -31.62 4.00
C GLN A 152 5.83 -31.31 3.56
N GLN A 153 5.63 -30.40 2.59
CA GLN A 153 4.31 -30.14 2.02
C GLN A 153 3.78 -31.36 1.28
N LEU A 154 4.61 -31.97 0.42
CA LEU A 154 4.22 -33.17 -0.33
C LEU A 154 3.83 -34.32 0.59
N LYS A 155 4.63 -34.58 1.63
CA LYS A 155 4.32 -35.58 2.66
C LYS A 155 2.97 -35.30 3.35
N ARG A 156 2.71 -34.04 3.76
CA ARG A 156 1.44 -33.67 4.41
C ARG A 156 0.23 -33.84 3.48
N PHE A 157 0.38 -33.61 2.18
CA PHE A 157 -0.71 -33.86 1.23
C PHE A 157 -1.00 -35.35 1.09
N GLN A 158 0.03 -36.19 1.01
CA GLN A 158 -0.10 -37.64 0.97
C GLN A 158 -0.77 -38.18 2.25
N GLU A 159 -0.35 -37.72 3.43
CA GLU A 159 -0.95 -38.10 4.72
C GLU A 159 -2.42 -37.70 4.85
N ARG A 160 -2.86 -36.69 4.10
CA ARG A 160 -4.26 -36.25 4.02
C ARG A 160 -5.05 -36.95 2.90
N GLY A 161 -4.46 -37.92 2.22
CA GLY A 161 -5.07 -38.64 1.10
C GLY A 161 -5.32 -37.76 -0.13
N GLN A 162 -4.56 -36.67 -0.30
CA GLN A 162 -4.71 -35.78 -1.46
C GLN A 162 -3.94 -36.29 -2.66
N ASP A 163 -4.53 -36.17 -3.85
CA ASP A 163 -3.87 -36.45 -5.12
C ASP A 163 -2.80 -35.38 -5.42
N LEU A 164 -1.53 -35.79 -5.40
CA LEU A 164 -0.40 -34.90 -5.64
C LEU A 164 -0.37 -34.31 -7.05
N ALA A 165 -0.88 -35.00 -8.06
CA ALA A 165 -0.95 -34.48 -9.42
C ALA A 165 -1.94 -33.32 -9.49
N GLN A 166 -3.13 -33.49 -8.91
CA GLN A 166 -4.14 -32.43 -8.83
C GLN A 166 -3.67 -31.23 -8.02
N VAL A 167 -3.03 -31.46 -6.86
CA VAL A 167 -2.48 -30.37 -6.03
C VAL A 167 -1.43 -29.56 -6.80
N LYS A 168 -0.54 -30.23 -7.53
CA LYS A 168 0.48 -29.58 -8.36
C LYS A 168 -0.13 -28.79 -9.50
N GLU A 169 -1.10 -29.37 -10.20
CA GLU A 169 -1.79 -28.72 -11.31
C GLU A 169 -2.56 -27.48 -10.83
N GLN A 170 -3.32 -27.59 -9.75
CA GLN A 170 -4.05 -26.46 -9.16
C GLN A 170 -3.08 -25.33 -8.78
N ARG A 171 -1.96 -25.66 -8.15
CA ARG A 171 -0.94 -24.67 -7.80
C ARG A 171 -0.31 -24.02 -9.03
N ALA A 172 -0.03 -24.79 -10.07
CA ALA A 172 0.49 -24.25 -11.33
C ALA A 172 -0.48 -23.23 -11.95
N ARG A 173 -1.78 -23.54 -12.00
CA ARG A 173 -2.82 -22.62 -12.51
C ARG A 173 -2.91 -21.31 -11.71
N GLN A 174 -2.76 -21.40 -10.39
CA GLN A 174 -2.77 -20.22 -9.50
C GLN A 174 -1.51 -19.36 -9.61
N THR A 175 -0.38 -19.96 -10.00
CA THR A 175 0.92 -19.30 -9.97
C THR A 175 0.97 -18.13 -10.97
N GLY A 176 1.26 -16.95 -10.44
CA GLY A 176 1.35 -15.70 -11.20
C GLY A 176 0.02 -15.20 -11.77
N HIS A 177 -1.13 -15.76 -11.36
CA HIS A 177 -2.42 -15.33 -11.88
C HIS A 177 -2.70 -13.85 -11.59
N TYR A 178 -2.43 -13.40 -10.35
CA TYR A 178 -2.63 -12.00 -9.97
C TYR A 178 -1.52 -11.08 -10.47
N TYR A 179 -0.32 -11.61 -10.72
CA TYR A 179 0.72 -10.90 -11.48
C TYR A 179 0.22 -10.54 -12.88
N ARG A 180 -0.34 -11.52 -13.61
CA ARG A 180 -0.89 -11.31 -14.95
C ARG A 180 -2.05 -10.31 -14.94
N LEU A 181 -3.02 -10.48 -14.05
CA LEU A 181 -4.13 -9.52 -13.91
C LEU A 181 -3.67 -8.10 -13.60
N MET A 182 -2.63 -7.94 -12.78
CA MET A 182 -2.04 -6.64 -12.49
C MET A 182 -1.46 -6.00 -13.76
N ILE A 183 -0.60 -6.71 -14.49
CA ILE A 183 0.02 -6.20 -15.71
C ILE A 183 -1.03 -5.91 -16.80
N GLU A 184 -2.02 -6.78 -16.96
CA GLU A 184 -3.14 -6.60 -17.89
C GLU A 184 -3.95 -5.35 -17.56
N HIS A 185 -4.29 -5.12 -16.30
CA HIS A 185 -5.03 -3.92 -15.90
C HIS A 185 -4.21 -2.64 -16.11
N ILE A 186 -2.92 -2.66 -15.76
CA ILE A 186 -2.03 -1.52 -16.00
C ILE A 186 -2.00 -1.18 -17.49
N ARG A 187 -1.77 -2.16 -18.37
CA ARG A 187 -1.78 -1.95 -19.82
C ARG A 187 -3.12 -1.47 -20.34
N ALA A 188 -4.23 -2.01 -19.82
CA ALA A 188 -5.58 -1.59 -20.22
C ALA A 188 -5.83 -0.11 -19.89
N VAL A 189 -5.46 0.33 -18.69
CA VAL A 189 -5.60 1.74 -18.28
C VAL A 189 -4.69 2.65 -19.10
N LEU A 190 -3.42 2.27 -19.31
CA LEU A 190 -2.47 3.07 -20.09
C LEU A 190 -2.90 3.24 -21.56
N LYS A 191 -3.64 2.26 -22.12
CA LYS A 191 -4.18 2.33 -23.48
C LYS A 191 -5.39 3.27 -23.60
N ALA A 192 -6.09 3.53 -22.49
CA ALA A 192 -7.35 4.26 -22.47
C ALA A 192 -7.40 5.25 -21.29
N ILE A 193 -6.33 6.05 -21.13
CA ILE A 193 -6.16 6.97 -20.00
C ILE A 193 -7.32 7.97 -19.94
N GLU A 194 -7.81 8.44 -21.08
CA GLU A 194 -8.91 9.39 -21.22
C GLU A 194 -10.24 8.89 -20.60
N GLN A 195 -10.43 7.57 -20.49
CA GLN A 195 -11.59 6.99 -19.79
C GLN A 195 -11.49 7.17 -18.27
N VAL A 196 -10.27 7.21 -17.75
CA VAL A 196 -10.01 7.39 -16.32
C VAL A 196 -9.83 8.86 -15.99
N TYR A 197 -9.10 9.61 -16.81
CA TYR A 197 -8.79 11.01 -16.66
C TYR A 197 -9.27 11.78 -17.91
N PRO A 198 -10.50 12.33 -17.89
CA PRO A 198 -11.09 13.03 -19.04
C PRO A 198 -10.31 14.25 -19.56
N GLY A 199 -9.51 14.90 -18.70
CA GLY A 199 -8.64 16.03 -19.07
C GLY A 199 -7.27 15.63 -19.63
N TYR A 200 -7.02 14.35 -19.88
CA TYR A 200 -5.76 13.88 -20.48
C TYR A 200 -5.71 14.22 -21.97
N ASP A 201 -4.67 14.97 -22.36
CA ASP A 201 -4.28 15.18 -23.76
C ASP A 201 -3.23 14.13 -24.17
N GLY A 202 -3.59 13.25 -25.10
CA GLY A 202 -2.71 12.19 -25.61
C GLY A 202 -1.40 12.70 -26.24
N ALA A 203 -1.34 13.96 -26.70
CA ALA A 203 -0.11 14.54 -27.25
C ALA A 203 0.97 14.79 -26.17
N GLN A 204 0.58 14.94 -24.90
CA GLN A 204 1.51 15.11 -23.78
C GLN A 204 2.21 13.81 -23.40
N GLY A 205 1.60 12.66 -23.71
CA GLY A 205 2.09 11.34 -23.31
C GLY A 205 2.04 11.11 -21.79
N TYR A 206 2.65 10.01 -21.34
CA TYR A 206 2.73 9.67 -19.93
C TYR A 206 4.11 9.10 -19.57
N GLU A 207 4.43 9.15 -18.29
CA GLU A 207 5.61 8.53 -17.69
C GLU A 207 5.18 7.58 -16.57
N LEU A 208 5.69 6.34 -16.59
CA LEU A 208 5.61 5.44 -15.45
C LEU A 208 6.59 5.90 -14.37
N ALA A 209 6.12 6.81 -13.55
CA ALA A 209 6.91 7.59 -12.62
C ALA A 209 7.27 6.84 -11.32
N GLY A 210 6.63 5.71 -11.06
CA GLY A 210 7.06 4.80 -10.00
C GLY A 210 6.01 3.79 -9.58
N MET A 211 6.44 2.85 -8.74
CA MET A 211 5.60 1.80 -8.20
C MET A 211 5.78 1.67 -6.68
N VAL A 212 4.68 1.43 -5.98
CA VAL A 212 4.68 1.02 -4.57
C VAL A 212 4.14 -0.40 -4.47
N TRP A 213 4.91 -1.27 -3.84
CA TRP A 213 4.49 -2.62 -3.47
C TRP A 213 4.22 -2.71 -1.97
N PHE A 214 2.97 -2.99 -1.60
CA PHE A 214 2.58 -3.15 -0.19
C PHE A 214 1.84 -4.48 0.05
N GLN A 215 2.66 -5.52 0.25
CA GLN A 215 2.21 -6.88 0.49
C GLN A 215 3.11 -7.55 1.54
N GLY A 216 2.68 -8.66 2.13
CA GLY A 216 3.62 -9.52 2.85
C GLY A 216 2.99 -10.42 3.90
N TRP A 217 1.83 -10.05 4.45
CA TRP A 217 1.20 -10.81 5.55
C TRP A 217 1.03 -12.29 5.20
N ASN A 218 0.55 -12.59 3.98
CA ASN A 218 0.28 -13.96 3.58
C ASN A 218 1.53 -14.81 3.41
N ASP A 219 2.62 -14.23 2.93
CA ASP A 219 3.92 -14.92 2.89
C ASP A 219 4.46 -15.12 4.30
N MET A 220 4.38 -14.10 5.17
CA MET A 220 4.82 -14.23 6.57
C MET A 220 4.09 -15.36 7.31
N VAL A 221 2.77 -15.48 7.13
CA VAL A 221 1.98 -16.49 7.85
C VAL A 221 1.98 -17.88 7.19
N ASP A 222 2.56 -18.06 6.00
CA ASP A 222 2.61 -19.36 5.33
C ASP A 222 3.74 -20.25 5.88
N ARG A 223 3.37 -21.21 6.74
CA ARG A 223 4.30 -22.22 7.30
C ARG A 223 4.70 -23.30 6.29
N GLY A 224 3.95 -23.45 5.21
CA GLY A 224 4.19 -24.45 4.18
C GLY A 224 5.37 -24.03 3.30
N THR A 225 5.27 -22.83 2.73
CA THR A 225 6.31 -22.19 1.92
C THR A 225 7.54 -21.84 2.77
N TYR A 226 7.33 -21.33 3.99
CA TYR A 226 8.41 -20.91 4.89
C TYR A 226 8.46 -21.77 6.17
N PRO A 227 8.89 -23.04 6.10
CA PRO A 227 8.89 -23.95 7.25
C PRO A 227 9.90 -23.53 8.33
N ASN A 228 10.97 -22.85 7.95
CA ASN A 228 12.02 -22.35 8.84
C ASN A 228 11.84 -20.88 9.24
N ARG A 229 10.64 -20.32 9.02
CA ARG A 229 10.35 -18.93 9.36
C ARG A 229 10.67 -18.62 10.83
N GLY A 230 11.16 -17.42 11.07
CA GLY A 230 11.62 -17.00 12.39
C GLY A 230 13.05 -17.41 12.76
N ARG A 231 13.73 -18.18 11.90
CA ARG A 231 15.17 -18.42 11.96
C ARG A 231 15.89 -17.56 10.91
N PRO A 232 17.21 -17.29 11.07
CA PRO A 232 18.00 -16.62 10.05
C PRO A 232 17.83 -17.27 8.67
N GLY A 233 17.62 -16.46 7.63
CA GLY A 233 17.38 -16.94 6.27
C GLY A 233 16.03 -17.61 6.01
N GLY A 234 15.14 -17.73 7.02
CA GLY A 234 13.86 -18.42 6.91
C GLY A 234 12.88 -17.85 5.87
N TYR A 235 13.16 -16.66 5.35
CA TYR A 235 12.39 -15.98 4.29
C TYR A 235 13.24 -15.60 3.06
N ALA A 236 14.43 -16.19 2.87
CA ALA A 236 15.31 -15.87 1.73
C ALA A 236 14.59 -15.98 0.37
N GLN A 237 13.69 -16.95 0.22
CA GLN A 237 12.88 -17.10 -0.99
C GLN A 237 11.96 -15.88 -1.24
N TYR A 238 11.48 -15.19 -0.20
CA TYR A 238 10.70 -13.96 -0.39
C TYR A 238 11.57 -12.87 -1.04
N THR A 239 12.79 -12.68 -0.53
CA THR A 239 13.77 -11.73 -1.09
C THR A 239 14.06 -12.02 -2.55
N GLU A 240 14.35 -13.27 -2.88
CA GLU A 240 14.64 -13.71 -4.25
C GLU A 240 13.46 -13.43 -5.19
N VAL A 241 12.26 -13.86 -4.82
CA VAL A 241 11.06 -13.70 -5.64
C VAL A 241 10.67 -12.22 -5.79
N LEU A 242 10.88 -11.39 -4.75
CA LEU A 242 10.63 -9.95 -4.84
C LEU A 242 11.62 -9.26 -5.79
N ALA A 243 12.89 -9.69 -5.82
CA ALA A 243 13.85 -9.18 -6.79
C ALA A 243 13.44 -9.54 -8.24
N HIS A 244 12.98 -10.78 -8.48
CA HIS A 244 12.38 -11.16 -9.77
C HIS A 244 11.15 -10.32 -10.11
N PHE A 245 10.30 -10.03 -9.12
CA PHE A 245 9.08 -9.26 -9.33
C PHE A 245 9.39 -7.84 -9.79
N ILE A 246 10.36 -7.18 -9.15
CA ILE A 246 10.81 -5.84 -9.54
C ILE A 246 11.33 -5.85 -10.99
N ARG A 247 12.17 -6.85 -11.36
CA ARG A 247 12.72 -6.97 -12.72
C ARG A 247 11.63 -7.20 -13.75
N ASP A 248 10.71 -8.13 -13.48
CA ASP A 248 9.67 -8.52 -14.44
C ASP A 248 8.64 -7.41 -14.64
N VAL A 249 8.22 -6.71 -13.58
CA VAL A 249 7.31 -5.56 -13.74
C VAL A 249 7.94 -4.48 -14.62
N ARG A 250 9.22 -4.16 -14.39
CA ARG A 250 9.93 -3.17 -15.21
C ARG A 250 10.06 -3.61 -16.66
N LYS A 251 10.37 -4.89 -16.89
CA LYS A 251 10.45 -5.47 -18.23
C LYS A 251 9.09 -5.43 -18.94
N ASP A 252 8.04 -5.92 -18.29
CA ASP A 252 6.70 -6.05 -18.89
C ASP A 252 6.05 -4.69 -19.16
N LEU A 253 6.43 -3.65 -18.41
CA LEU A 253 5.98 -2.28 -18.61
C LEU A 253 6.97 -1.41 -19.40
N ALA A 254 8.07 -1.99 -19.89
CA ALA A 254 9.14 -1.29 -20.60
C ALA A 254 9.68 -0.05 -19.84
N ALA A 255 9.81 -0.15 -18.52
CA ALA A 255 10.20 0.93 -17.62
C ALA A 255 11.40 0.51 -16.74
N SER A 256 12.56 0.30 -17.37
CA SER A 256 13.76 -0.30 -16.75
C SER A 256 14.29 0.46 -15.53
N SER A 257 14.10 1.78 -15.48
CA SER A 257 14.54 2.65 -14.38
C SER A 257 13.40 3.09 -13.46
N MET A 258 12.18 2.55 -13.59
CA MET A 258 11.02 3.00 -12.80
C MET A 258 11.32 2.91 -11.29
N PRO A 259 11.25 4.04 -10.55
CA PRO A 259 11.43 4.06 -9.10
C PRO A 259 10.49 3.08 -8.40
N PHE A 260 11.00 2.36 -7.40
CA PHE A 260 10.24 1.32 -6.72
C PHE A 260 10.31 1.47 -5.20
N VAL A 261 9.15 1.50 -4.54
CA VAL A 261 9.03 1.53 -3.09
C VAL A 261 8.50 0.19 -2.58
N ILE A 262 9.22 -0.42 -1.64
CA ILE A 262 8.78 -1.60 -0.90
C ILE A 262 8.21 -1.14 0.44
N GLY A 263 6.90 -1.29 0.62
CA GLY A 263 6.27 -1.14 1.93
C GLY A 263 6.56 -2.36 2.80
N VAL A 264 7.57 -2.27 3.65
CA VAL A 264 7.94 -3.33 4.59
C VAL A 264 6.86 -3.48 5.64
N MET A 265 6.36 -4.70 5.86
CA MET A 265 5.20 -4.96 6.73
C MET A 265 5.45 -4.56 8.18
N GLY A 266 4.67 -3.59 8.67
CA GLY A 266 4.80 -2.99 9.99
C GLY A 266 3.88 -3.52 11.08
N VAL A 267 3.09 -4.58 10.80
CA VAL A 267 2.10 -5.09 11.77
C VAL A 267 2.76 -5.43 13.11
N GLY A 268 2.17 -4.92 14.19
CA GLY A 268 2.66 -5.07 15.56
C GLY A 268 3.66 -3.99 16.01
N GLY A 269 4.08 -3.10 15.11
CA GLY A 269 5.01 -2.01 15.41
C GLY A 269 6.47 -2.43 15.54
N PRO A 270 7.34 -1.53 16.02
CA PRO A 270 8.78 -1.79 16.17
C PRO A 270 9.03 -2.96 17.12
N ILE A 271 9.97 -3.83 16.76
CA ILE A 271 10.24 -5.08 17.49
C ILE A 271 10.90 -4.80 18.85
N GLU A 272 11.57 -3.66 18.95
CA GLU A 272 12.17 -3.10 20.15
C GLU A 272 11.09 -2.76 21.20
N GLN A 273 9.86 -2.54 20.78
CA GLN A 273 8.71 -2.20 21.63
C GLN A 273 7.79 -3.41 21.92
N TYR A 274 8.28 -4.64 21.73
CA TYR A 274 7.48 -5.85 21.97
C TYR A 274 7.41 -6.18 23.45
N GLY A 275 6.19 -6.29 23.97
CA GLY A 275 5.93 -6.80 25.31
C GLY A 275 6.11 -8.32 25.39
N PRO A 276 6.02 -8.91 26.60
CA PRO A 276 6.24 -10.35 26.82
C PRO A 276 5.41 -11.26 25.90
N ALA A 277 4.13 -10.92 25.66
CA ALA A 277 3.24 -11.71 24.81
C ALA A 277 3.64 -11.73 23.31
N GLU A 278 4.42 -10.73 22.88
CA GLU A 278 4.79 -10.53 21.48
C GLU A 278 6.17 -11.09 21.15
N GLN A 279 6.98 -11.43 22.16
CA GLN A 279 8.34 -11.93 21.97
C GLN A 279 8.38 -13.20 21.10
N ARG A 280 7.32 -14.02 21.14
CA ARG A 280 7.17 -15.19 20.25
C ARG A 280 7.14 -14.85 18.75
N TYR A 281 6.84 -13.60 18.39
CA TYR A 281 6.80 -13.12 17.01
C TYR A 281 8.07 -12.39 16.60
N ARG A 282 9.00 -12.10 17.53
CA ARG A 282 10.23 -11.33 17.28
C ARG A 282 11.01 -11.86 16.08
N GLY A 283 11.33 -13.17 16.07
CA GLY A 283 12.04 -13.78 14.96
C GLY A 283 11.25 -13.78 13.65
N ILE A 284 9.94 -14.03 13.72
CA ILE A 284 9.06 -14.11 12.55
C ILE A 284 8.93 -12.74 11.88
N HIS A 285 8.59 -11.70 12.65
CA HIS A 285 8.43 -10.35 12.13
C HIS A 285 9.79 -9.77 11.70
N GLY A 286 10.83 -9.91 12.52
CA GLY A 286 12.16 -9.39 12.22
C GLY A 286 12.76 -10.02 10.96
N GLY A 287 12.78 -11.35 10.90
CA GLY A 287 13.29 -12.06 9.73
C GLY A 287 12.51 -11.76 8.46
N PHE A 288 11.18 -11.58 8.56
CA PHE A 288 10.36 -11.23 7.40
C PHE A 288 10.61 -9.81 6.92
N ARG A 289 10.64 -8.82 7.83
CA ARG A 289 10.93 -7.42 7.49
C ARG A 289 12.31 -7.25 6.85
N GLN A 290 13.31 -7.95 7.37
CA GLN A 290 14.64 -8.01 6.75
C GLN A 290 14.57 -8.57 5.33
N ALA A 291 13.86 -9.69 5.12
CA ALA A 291 13.72 -10.29 3.80
C ALA A 291 12.98 -9.39 2.80
N MET A 292 11.97 -8.65 3.26
CA MET A 292 11.27 -7.66 2.45
C MET A 292 12.17 -6.48 2.06
N ALA A 293 13.00 -5.98 2.98
CA ALA A 293 13.87 -4.83 2.75
C ALA A 293 15.10 -5.16 1.90
N ALA A 294 15.58 -6.40 1.95
CA ALA A 294 16.84 -6.83 1.34
C ALA A 294 17.01 -6.47 -0.16
N PRO A 295 15.98 -6.53 -1.03
CA PRO A 295 16.15 -6.11 -2.42
C PRO A 295 16.61 -4.67 -2.59
N ALA A 296 16.21 -3.74 -1.72
CA ALA A 296 16.63 -2.33 -1.81
C ALA A 296 18.15 -2.13 -1.62
N SER A 297 18.84 -3.11 -1.04
CA SER A 297 20.29 -3.09 -0.82
C SER A 297 21.08 -3.84 -1.91
N MET A 298 20.41 -4.47 -2.89
CA MET A 298 21.11 -5.16 -3.99
C MET A 298 21.80 -4.13 -4.90
N PRO A 299 23.02 -4.40 -5.42
CA PRO A 299 23.77 -3.45 -6.23
C PRO A 299 22.99 -2.84 -7.39
N GLU A 300 22.21 -3.65 -8.12
CA GLU A 300 21.40 -3.23 -9.26
C GLU A 300 20.17 -2.37 -8.89
N PHE A 301 19.81 -2.34 -7.61
CA PHE A 301 18.64 -1.64 -7.10
C PHE A 301 18.98 -0.43 -6.24
N LYS A 302 20.25 -0.27 -5.87
CA LYS A 302 20.74 0.83 -5.05
C LYS A 302 20.40 2.18 -5.69
N GLY A 303 19.78 3.07 -4.90
CA GLY A 303 19.36 4.40 -5.34
C GLY A 303 18.04 4.44 -6.13
N ASN A 304 17.51 3.29 -6.54
CA ASN A 304 16.32 3.19 -7.40
C ASN A 304 15.19 2.35 -6.79
N VAL A 305 15.50 1.51 -5.80
CA VAL A 305 14.53 0.81 -4.95
C VAL A 305 14.71 1.28 -3.51
N THR A 306 13.62 1.55 -2.80
CA THR A 306 13.65 2.05 -1.42
C THR A 306 12.66 1.28 -0.55
N ALA A 307 13.12 0.88 0.65
CA ALA A 307 12.28 0.24 1.64
C ALA A 307 11.70 1.27 2.62
N VAL A 308 10.38 1.26 2.80
CA VAL A 308 9.68 2.05 3.81
C VAL A 308 9.24 1.13 4.93
N LEU A 309 9.85 1.33 6.10
CA LEU A 309 9.58 0.58 7.33
C LEU A 309 8.26 1.04 7.95
N THR A 310 7.15 0.37 7.60
CA THR A 310 5.82 0.83 8.03
C THR A 310 5.54 0.56 9.50
N GLU A 311 6.40 -0.19 10.20
CA GLU A 311 6.32 -0.35 11.66
C GLU A 311 6.47 0.97 12.41
N ASN A 312 7.16 1.94 11.81
CA ASN A 312 7.39 3.26 12.40
C ASN A 312 6.12 4.11 12.49
N TYR A 313 5.04 3.68 11.83
CA TYR A 313 3.74 4.36 11.85
C TYR A 313 2.71 3.62 12.70
N TRP A 314 3.12 2.57 13.42
CA TRP A 314 2.25 1.88 14.35
C TRP A 314 1.94 2.77 15.54
N ASP A 315 0.66 2.93 15.84
CA ASP A 315 0.18 3.68 17.00
C ASP A 315 0.30 2.83 18.29
N PRO A 316 1.20 3.19 19.22
CA PRO A 316 1.40 2.44 20.46
C PRO A 316 0.21 2.57 21.43
N GLU A 317 -0.50 3.70 21.42
CA GLU A 317 -1.70 3.88 22.25
C GLU A 317 -2.80 2.93 21.78
N LEU A 318 -3.09 2.90 20.47
CA LEU A 318 -4.08 1.94 19.94
C LEU A 318 -3.66 0.48 20.12
N LYS A 319 -2.36 0.18 20.16
CA LYS A 319 -1.86 -1.17 20.47
C LYS A 319 -2.27 -1.59 21.88
N GLU A 320 -2.03 -0.74 22.87
CA GLU A 320 -2.40 -1.01 24.27
C GLU A 320 -3.92 -1.10 24.44
N LEU A 321 -4.66 -0.17 23.85
CA LEU A 321 -6.12 -0.17 23.90
C LEU A 321 -6.74 -1.38 23.18
N ALA A 322 -6.12 -1.87 22.10
CA ALA A 322 -6.55 -3.10 21.44
C ALA A 322 -6.35 -4.34 22.32
N ALA A 323 -5.31 -4.38 23.15
CA ALA A 323 -5.11 -5.48 24.11
C ALA A 323 -6.22 -5.48 25.17
N LYS A 324 -6.49 -4.32 25.79
CA LYS A 324 -7.62 -4.14 26.72
C LYS A 324 -8.96 -4.52 26.10
N TRP A 325 -9.18 -4.14 24.84
CA TRP A 325 -10.39 -4.51 24.13
C TRP A 325 -10.52 -6.02 23.88
N GLU A 326 -9.42 -6.73 23.64
CA GLU A 326 -9.45 -8.20 23.52
C GLU A 326 -9.80 -8.90 24.84
N GLU A 327 -9.42 -8.34 25.99
CA GLU A 327 -9.88 -8.80 27.31
C GLU A 327 -11.39 -8.64 27.47
N ILE A 328 -11.93 -7.45 27.12
CA ILE A 328 -13.37 -7.19 27.12
C ILE A 328 -14.10 -8.15 26.17
N ARG A 329 -13.55 -8.42 24.98
CA ARG A 329 -14.13 -9.40 24.05
C ARG A 329 -14.06 -10.83 24.59
N ALA A 330 -12.98 -11.20 25.29
CA ALA A 330 -12.87 -12.49 25.94
C ALA A 330 -13.93 -12.67 27.03
N GLN A 331 -14.13 -11.64 27.85
CA GLN A 331 -15.19 -11.61 28.86
C GLN A 331 -16.58 -11.69 28.22
N SER A 332 -16.83 -10.92 27.15
CA SER A 332 -18.08 -11.01 26.38
C SER A 332 -18.34 -12.42 25.86
N ARG A 333 -17.32 -13.11 25.32
CA ARG A 333 -17.43 -14.51 24.88
C ARG A 333 -17.75 -15.45 26.05
N LYS A 334 -17.13 -15.24 27.22
CA LYS A 334 -17.40 -16.03 28.44
C LYS A 334 -18.85 -15.85 28.89
N LEU A 335 -19.31 -14.60 29.05
CA LEU A 335 -20.68 -14.27 29.46
C LEU A 335 -21.73 -14.81 28.48
N ASN A 336 -21.44 -14.79 27.17
CA ASN A 336 -22.35 -15.34 26.15
C ASN A 336 -22.48 -16.86 26.17
N ARG A 337 -21.49 -17.59 26.70
CA ARG A 337 -21.54 -19.05 26.88
C ARG A 337 -22.27 -19.46 28.16
N ASP A 338 -22.46 -18.53 29.09
CA ASP A 338 -23.17 -18.79 30.34
C ASP A 338 -24.69 -18.83 30.09
N LYS A 339 -25.25 -20.03 30.17
CA LYS A 339 -26.69 -20.28 29.96
C LYS A 339 -27.56 -19.77 31.11
N ASN A 340 -26.98 -19.46 32.27
CA ASN A 340 -27.71 -19.00 33.45
C ASN A 340 -27.94 -17.47 33.44
N LEU A 341 -27.25 -16.74 32.55
CA LEU A 341 -27.39 -15.29 32.44
C LEU A 341 -28.36 -14.90 31.32
N THR A 342 -29.32 -14.04 31.65
CA THR A 342 -30.16 -13.35 30.67
C THR A 342 -29.35 -12.34 29.85
N LYS A 343 -29.86 -11.93 28.69
CA LYS A 343 -29.23 -10.89 27.85
C LYS A 343 -28.99 -9.58 28.61
N ALA A 344 -29.92 -9.18 29.49
CA ALA A 344 -29.79 -7.98 30.31
C ALA A 344 -28.66 -8.12 31.33
N GLN A 345 -28.59 -9.24 32.06
CA GLN A 345 -27.50 -9.51 33.01
C GLN A 345 -26.13 -9.56 32.33
N ARG A 346 -26.03 -10.19 31.15
CA ARG A 346 -24.78 -10.19 30.36
C ARG A 346 -24.34 -8.79 29.98
N LYS A 347 -25.28 -7.91 29.61
CA LYS A 347 -24.98 -6.51 29.27
C LYS A 347 -24.45 -5.77 30.49
N VAL A 348 -25.15 -5.83 31.62
CA VAL A 348 -24.72 -5.16 32.87
C VAL A 348 -23.32 -5.63 33.30
N ALA A 349 -23.08 -6.94 33.31
CA ALA A 349 -21.78 -7.50 33.69
C ALA A 349 -20.66 -7.08 32.72
N LEU A 350 -20.94 -7.00 31.41
CA LEU A 350 -19.96 -6.57 30.43
C LEU A 350 -19.68 -5.07 30.52
N ASP A 351 -20.71 -4.24 30.75
CA ASP A 351 -20.57 -2.79 30.91
C ASP A 351 -19.73 -2.47 32.16
N GLN A 352 -19.97 -3.17 33.28
CA GLN A 352 -19.15 -3.05 34.49
C GLN A 352 -17.70 -3.45 34.22
N PHE A 353 -17.47 -4.64 33.65
CA PHE A 353 -16.12 -5.09 33.32
C PHE A 353 -15.40 -4.13 32.36
N THR A 354 -16.13 -3.54 31.40
CA THR A 354 -15.59 -2.55 30.46
C THR A 354 -15.15 -1.29 31.21
N ALA A 355 -15.96 -0.77 32.13
CA ALA A 355 -15.63 0.41 32.93
C ALA A 355 -14.45 0.17 33.90
N GLU A 356 -14.27 -1.07 34.37
CA GLU A 356 -13.10 -1.47 35.17
C GLU A 356 -11.82 -1.61 34.32
N THR A 357 -11.96 -1.98 33.04
CA THR A 357 -10.81 -2.24 32.14
C THR A 357 -10.34 -1.00 31.39
N MET A 358 -11.27 -0.14 30.96
CA MET A 358 -10.99 1.04 30.13
C MET A 358 -11.72 2.27 30.67
N THR A 359 -10.99 3.38 30.80
CA THR A 359 -11.59 4.68 31.09
C THR A 359 -12.49 5.16 29.93
N PRO A 360 -13.42 6.11 30.19
CA PRO A 360 -14.24 6.68 29.12
C PRO A 360 -13.41 7.27 27.96
N ARG A 361 -12.29 7.93 28.27
CA ARG A 361 -11.40 8.52 27.27
C ARG A 361 -10.67 7.46 26.44
N GLU A 362 -10.16 6.40 27.08
CA GLU A 362 -9.55 5.28 26.39
C GLU A 362 -10.53 4.59 25.42
N LEU A 363 -11.78 4.44 25.85
CA LEU A 363 -12.84 3.86 25.02
C LEU A 363 -13.18 4.76 23.82
N GLU A 364 -13.22 6.07 24.02
CA GLU A 364 -13.39 7.06 22.95
C GLU A 364 -12.26 6.94 21.91
N ILE A 365 -11.00 6.95 22.36
CA ILE A 365 -9.81 6.83 21.51
C ILE A 365 -9.85 5.51 20.73
N TYR A 366 -10.12 4.39 21.40
CA TYR A 366 -10.19 3.08 20.73
C TYR A 366 -11.27 3.03 19.64
N ARG A 367 -12.46 3.55 19.94
CA ARG A 367 -13.59 3.59 18.98
C ARG A 367 -13.32 4.53 17.81
N ALA A 368 -12.67 5.67 18.07
CA ALA A 368 -12.25 6.60 17.03
C ALA A 368 -11.04 6.08 16.25
N GLY A 369 -10.18 5.24 16.82
CA GLY A 369 -8.93 4.81 16.20
C GLY A 369 -9.01 3.51 15.42
N THR A 370 -10.05 2.68 15.65
CA THR A 370 -10.10 1.32 15.11
C THR A 370 -11.35 1.01 14.27
N SER A 371 -11.14 0.29 13.18
CA SER A 371 -12.22 -0.19 12.31
C SER A 371 -11.99 -1.58 11.73
N ASN A 372 -10.84 -2.20 12.02
CA ASN A 372 -10.51 -3.52 11.53
C ASN A 372 -9.52 -4.24 12.46
N ALA A 373 -9.13 -5.46 12.10
CA ALA A 373 -8.19 -6.27 12.86
C ALA A 373 -6.74 -5.76 12.76
N ALA A 374 -5.88 -6.19 13.68
CA ALA A 374 -4.48 -5.76 13.76
C ALA A 374 -3.66 -6.05 12.49
N TYR A 375 -3.93 -7.17 11.80
CA TYR A 375 -3.27 -7.48 10.51
C TYR A 375 -3.60 -6.47 9.39
N HIS A 376 -4.58 -5.60 9.61
CA HIS A 376 -4.95 -4.46 8.78
C HIS A 376 -4.64 -3.10 9.43
N TYR A 377 -3.58 -3.00 10.25
CA TYR A 377 -3.21 -1.78 10.99
C TYR A 377 -4.39 -1.24 11.83
N LEU A 378 -5.14 -2.16 12.45
CA LEU A 378 -6.36 -1.90 13.23
C LEU A 378 -7.49 -1.19 12.43
N GLY A 379 -7.37 -1.08 11.10
CA GLY A 379 -8.21 -0.18 10.31
C GLY A 379 -8.08 1.29 10.74
N SER A 380 -6.90 1.68 11.25
CA SER A 380 -6.61 3.03 11.72
C SER A 380 -6.22 3.92 10.55
N ALA A 381 -6.97 4.99 10.33
CA ALA A 381 -6.60 6.00 9.34
C ALA A 381 -5.33 6.74 9.76
N LYS A 382 -5.02 6.88 11.06
CA LYS A 382 -3.77 7.50 11.53
C LYS A 382 -2.52 6.72 11.10
N MET A 383 -2.55 5.40 11.22
CA MET A 383 -1.44 4.57 10.73
C MET A 383 -1.39 4.60 9.19
N MET A 384 -2.52 4.34 8.53
CA MET A 384 -2.56 4.21 7.06
C MET A 384 -2.23 5.52 6.32
N ALA A 385 -2.71 6.65 6.84
CA ALA A 385 -2.46 7.96 6.26
C ALA A 385 -0.97 8.32 6.30
N GLN A 386 -0.28 8.03 7.42
CA GLN A 386 1.16 8.23 7.55
C GLN A 386 1.94 7.32 6.59
N ILE A 387 1.51 6.05 6.44
CA ILE A 387 2.09 5.12 5.47
C ILE A 387 1.97 5.65 4.04
N GLY A 388 0.79 6.11 3.62
CA GLY A 388 0.61 6.67 2.27
C GLY A 388 1.45 7.93 2.03
N LYS A 389 1.56 8.80 3.04
CA LYS A 389 2.47 9.97 2.99
C LYS A 389 3.93 9.54 2.84
N ALA A 390 4.35 8.54 3.60
CA ALA A 390 5.72 8.02 3.57
C ALA A 390 6.06 7.38 2.22
N PHE A 391 5.12 6.68 1.60
CA PHE A 391 5.31 6.15 0.25
C PHE A 391 5.50 7.26 -0.79
N ALA A 392 4.70 8.34 -0.70
CA ALA A 392 4.87 9.50 -1.59
C ALA A 392 6.25 10.15 -1.40
N GLU A 393 6.65 10.37 -0.16
CA GLU A 393 7.96 10.98 0.18
C GLU A 393 9.14 10.12 -0.29
N ALA A 394 9.07 8.81 -0.04
CA ALA A 394 10.10 7.88 -0.49
C ALA A 394 10.22 7.88 -2.01
N LEU A 395 9.11 7.80 -2.74
CA LEU A 395 9.13 7.73 -4.19
C LEU A 395 9.68 9.02 -4.82
N VAL A 396 9.29 10.20 -4.30
CA VAL A 396 9.87 11.48 -4.73
C VAL A 396 11.39 11.53 -4.45
N ALA A 397 11.83 11.04 -3.29
CA ALA A 397 13.26 10.99 -2.97
C ALA A 397 14.03 10.04 -3.90
N THR A 398 13.50 8.82 -4.13
CA THR A 398 14.09 7.84 -5.06
C THR A 398 14.18 8.39 -6.48
N THR A 399 13.15 9.09 -6.96
CA THR A 399 13.14 9.69 -8.30
C THR A 399 14.26 10.71 -8.47
N LYS A 400 14.52 11.55 -7.44
CA LYS A 400 15.63 12.50 -7.47
C LYS A 400 16.99 11.82 -7.58
N THR A 401 17.19 10.71 -6.87
CA THR A 401 18.43 9.93 -6.93
C THR A 401 18.63 9.27 -8.29
N VAL A 402 17.57 8.84 -8.97
CA VAL A 402 17.64 8.19 -10.29
C VAL A 402 17.98 9.18 -11.41
N ASN A 403 17.61 10.45 -11.23
CA ASN A 403 17.87 11.52 -12.19
C ASN A 403 19.23 12.21 -11.99
N GLN A 404 19.98 11.83 -10.96
CA GLN A 404 21.38 12.24 -10.70
C GLN A 404 22.32 11.16 -11.20
#